data_AF-A0A7L1IF66-F1
#
_entry.id   AF-A0A7L1IF66-F1
#
_cell.length_a   1.000
_cell.length_b   1.000
_cell.length_c   1.000
_cell.angle_alpha   90.00
_cell.angle_beta   90.00
_cell.angle_gamma   90.00
#
_symmetry.space_group_name_H-M   'P 1'
#
loop_
_entity.id
_entity.type
_entity.pdbx_description
1 polymer ?
#
loop_
_entity_poly.entity_id
_entity_poly.type
_entity_poly.pdbx_seq_one_letter_code
_entity_poly.pdbx_strand_id
1 'polypeptide(L)' 'PPDSTNEYIGGREDVAPVDGIAPAGLCSALVLIGAYDRHTGCPVLGVINEPFFRRDPLTRRYQ' A
#
# COMPACT_ATOMS: atom_id res chain seq x y z
N PRO A 1 4.60 -6.57 7.22
CA PRO A 1 5.75 -5.99 6.47
C PRO A 1 5.20 -5.25 5.24
N PRO A 2 5.86 -4.19 4.75
CA PRO A 2 5.43 -3.53 3.53
C PRO A 2 5.72 -4.40 2.30
N ASP A 3 4.75 -4.49 1.40
CA ASP A 3 4.92 -4.94 0.03
C ASP A 3 5.52 -3.81 -0.84
N SER A 4 6.07 -4.15 -2.01
CA SER A 4 6.75 -3.20 -2.90
C SER A 4 7.89 -2.44 -2.21
N THR A 5 8.77 -3.16 -1.52
CA THR A 5 9.89 -2.60 -0.74
C THR A 5 10.75 -1.61 -1.53
N ASN A 6 10.91 -1.82 -2.84
CA ASN A 6 11.64 -0.89 -3.71
C ASN A 6 10.96 0.50 -3.75
N GLU A 7 9.63 0.54 -3.90
CA GLU A 7 8.89 1.80 -3.92
C GLU A 7 8.85 2.46 -2.53
N TYR A 8 8.76 1.65 -1.47
CA TYR A 8 8.87 2.15 -0.09
C TYR A 8 10.23 2.81 0.18
N ILE A 9 11.33 2.15 -0.19
CA ILE A 9 12.69 2.70 -0.03
C ILE A 9 12.91 3.90 -0.96
N GLY A 10 12.39 3.84 -2.19
CA GLY A 10 12.50 4.90 -3.18
C GLY A 10 11.79 6.18 -2.76
N GLY A 11 10.75 6.10 -1.93
CA GLY A 11 10.16 7.26 -1.25
C GLY A 11 9.54 8.31 -2.18
N ARG A 12 9.25 7.97 -3.45
CA ARG A 12 8.72 8.93 -4.42
C ARG A 12 7.26 9.23 -4.13
N GLU A 13 6.95 10.51 -3.89
CA GLU A 13 5.61 10.99 -3.55
C GLU A 13 4.86 11.63 -4.74
N ASP A 14 5.59 12.07 -5.75
CA ASP A 14 5.14 12.94 -6.84
C ASP A 14 4.85 12.19 -8.15
N VAL A 15 4.63 10.87 -8.07
CA VAL A 15 4.28 10.05 -9.23
C VAL A 15 2.81 10.24 -9.57
N ALA A 16 2.53 10.88 -10.70
CA ALA A 16 1.17 11.09 -11.18
C ALA A 16 0.51 9.75 -11.58
N PRO A 17 -0.77 9.53 -11.21
CA PRO A 17 -1.50 8.35 -11.65
C PRO A 17 -1.79 8.41 -13.16
N VAL A 18 -1.75 7.25 -13.81
CA VAL A 18 -2.16 7.06 -15.21
C VAL A 18 -3.48 6.32 -15.20
N ASP A 19 -4.53 6.94 -15.76
CA ASP A 19 -5.90 6.39 -15.76
C ASP A 19 -6.41 6.02 -14.35
N GLY A 20 -6.02 6.80 -13.34
CA GLY A 20 -6.39 6.57 -11.94
C GLY A 20 -5.55 5.49 -11.22
N ILE A 21 -4.57 4.88 -11.89
CA ILE A 21 -3.70 3.86 -11.32
C ILE A 21 -2.34 4.48 -11.01
N ALA A 22 -1.83 4.29 -9.79
CA ALA A 22 -0.47 4.68 -9.43
C ALA A 22 0.54 3.72 -10.09
N PRO A 23 1.35 4.16 -11.08
CA PRO A 23 2.27 3.27 -11.78
C PRO A 23 3.51 2.94 -10.94
N ALA A 24 3.84 3.78 -9.95
CA ALA A 24 4.93 3.62 -9.01
C ALA A 24 4.82 4.62 -7.84
N GLY A 25 5.80 4.63 -6.94
CA GLY A 25 5.91 5.55 -5.80
C GLY A 25 5.28 5.00 -4.53
N LEU A 26 5.23 5.83 -3.49
CA LEU A 26 4.78 5.42 -2.15
C LEU A 26 3.32 4.91 -2.14
N CYS A 27 2.48 5.38 -3.05
CA CYS A 27 1.12 4.84 -3.22
C CYS A 27 1.09 3.34 -3.59
N SER A 28 2.18 2.79 -4.15
CA SER A 28 2.31 1.36 -4.47
C SER A 28 2.84 0.51 -3.31
N ALA A 29 3.27 1.12 -2.19
CA ALA A 29 3.76 0.41 -1.01
C ALA A 29 2.59 0.09 -0.07
N LEU A 30 2.28 -1.21 0.10
CA LEU A 30 1.10 -1.68 0.82
C LEU A 30 1.47 -2.46 2.08
N VAL A 31 0.57 -2.49 3.06
CA VAL A 31 0.64 -3.49 4.14
C VAL A 31 -0.45 -4.53 3.89
N LEU A 32 -0.03 -5.76 3.65
CA LEU A 32 -0.90 -6.89 3.37
C LEU A 32 -0.92 -7.84 4.56
N ILE A 33 -2.11 -8.12 5.10
CA ILE A 33 -2.31 -9.09 6.18
C ILE A 33 -3.36 -10.09 5.71
N GLY A 34 -2.95 -11.36 5.58
CA GLY A 34 -3.84 -12.46 5.23
C GLY A 34 -4.03 -13.43 6.39
N ALA A 35 -5.23 -13.96 6.55
CA ALA A 35 -5.52 -15.09 7.41
C ALA A 35 -6.12 -16.23 6.56
N TYR A 36 -5.70 -17.45 6.84
CA TYR A 36 -6.15 -18.65 6.14
C TYR A 36 -6.48 -19.76 7.13
N ASP A 37 -7.37 -20.65 6.71
CA ASP A 37 -7.71 -21.85 7.46
C ASP A 37 -6.56 -22.85 7.37
N ARG A 38 -6.06 -23.31 8.51
CA ARG A 38 -4.84 -24.14 8.57
C ARG A 38 -5.03 -25.56 8.05
N HIS A 39 -6.27 -26.06 7.98
CA HIS A 39 -6.55 -27.45 7.59
C HIS A 39 -6.79 -27.55 6.09
N THR A 40 -7.50 -26.58 5.52
CA THR A 40 -7.88 -26.51 4.10
C THR A 40 -6.90 -25.69 3.27
N GLY A 41 -6.16 -24.76 3.88
CA GLY A 41 -5.32 -23.79 3.19
C GLY A 41 -6.11 -22.62 2.57
N CYS A 42 -7.44 -22.61 2.68
CA CYS A 42 -8.27 -21.58 2.06
C CYS A 42 -8.15 -20.23 2.79
N PRO A 43 -8.10 -19.10 2.06
CA PRO A 43 -8.12 -17.77 2.67
C PRO A 43 -9.46 -17.53 3.38
N VAL A 44 -9.41 -16.85 4.53
CA VAL A 44 -10.58 -16.55 5.36
C VAL A 44 -10.77 -15.03 5.51
N LEU A 45 -9.67 -14.27 5.56
CA LEU A 45 -9.70 -12.81 5.66
C LEU A 45 -8.46 -12.21 4.99
N GLY A 46 -8.62 -11.03 4.40
CA GLY A 46 -7.51 -10.18 3.95
C GLY A 46 -7.74 -8.74 4.41
N VAL A 47 -6.65 -8.09 4.84
CA VAL A 47 -6.60 -6.65 5.10
C VAL A 47 -5.56 -6.05 4.16
N ILE A 48 -5.96 -5.02 3.44
CA ILE A 48 -5.10 -4.18 2.63
C ILE A 48 -5.11 -2.80 3.27
N ASN A 49 -3.94 -2.29 3.62
CA ASN A 49 -3.77 -0.93 4.09
C ASN A 49 -2.83 -0.20 3.13
N GLU A 50 -3.24 0.99 2.69
CA GLU A 50 -2.52 1.87 1.76
C GLU A 50 -2.01 3.09 2.54
N PRO A 51 -0.85 3.00 3.24
CA PRO A 51 -0.48 3.99 4.25
C PRO A 51 -0.16 5.37 3.68
N PHE A 52 0.00 5.47 2.35
CA PHE A 52 0.45 6.67 1.65
C PHE A 52 -0.57 7.16 0.61
N PHE A 53 -1.82 6.72 0.69
CA PHE A 53 -2.86 7.07 -0.30
C PHE A 53 -3.18 8.57 -0.33
N ARG A 54 -3.25 9.22 0.84
CA ARG A 54 -3.54 10.65 0.94
C ARG A 54 -2.65 11.32 1.96
N ARG A 55 -1.97 12.39 1.54
CA ARG A 55 -1.21 13.27 2.42
C ARG A 55 -2.00 14.54 2.69
N ASP A 56 -2.23 14.86 3.95
CA ASP A 56 -2.82 16.14 4.35
C ASP A 56 -1.85 17.28 3.97
N PRO A 57 -2.27 18.27 3.17
CA PRO A 57 -1.39 19.33 2.69
C PRO A 57 -0.92 20.28 3.81
N LEU A 58 -1.70 20.41 4.89
CA LEU A 58 -1.37 21.28 6.02
C LEU A 58 -0.48 20.57 7.04
N THR A 59 -0.89 19.37 7.47
CA THR A 59 -0.16 18.64 8.53
C THR A 59 0.96 17.76 7.99
N ARG A 60 1.00 17.52 6.68
CA ARG A 60 1.92 16.63 5.98
C ARG A 60 1.88 15.17 6.45
N ARG A 61 0.85 14.79 7.21
CA ARG A 61 0.61 13.41 7.68
C ARG A 61 -0.16 12.63 6.63
N TYR A 62 0.08 11.32 6.59
CA TYR A 62 -0.72 10.42 5.80
C TYR A 62 -1.97 9.97 6.56
N GLN A 63 -3.06 9.76 5.81
CA GLN A 63 -4.38 9.36 6.30
C GLN A 63 -4.90 8.16 5.53
#